data_AF-A0A1A9LC29-F1
#
_entry.id   AF-A0A1A9LC29-F1
#
_cell.length_a   1.000
_cell.length_b   1.000
_cell.length_c   1.000
_cell.angle_alpha   90.00
_cell.angle_beta   90.00
_cell.angle_gamma   90.00
#
_symmetry.space_group_name_H-M   'P 1'
#
loop_
_entity.id
_entity.type
_entity.pdbx_description
1 polymer ?
#
loop_
_entity_poly.entity_id
_entity_poly.type
_entity_poly.pdbx_seq_one_letter_code
_entity_poly.pdbx_strand_id
1 'polypeptide(L)'
;MRKFLYLEKTIAFIQLILGVIMISIITYTYNLQINKMLAYFEFKEISIIKIIISIQFNILLGLLFIISGILLLLSKRFGWIFSLASWAVLILLAIDLYTYNDVTVTFLNETKSFFWQATSIILIAFSAIILLNLKYFRDKYANKKAYNYTILIVSFFILNKLFL
;
A
#
# COMPACT_ATOMS: atom_id res chain seq x y z
N MET A 1 1.19 -26.93 -14.88
CA MET A 1 0.04 -26.23 -14.28
C MET A 1 0.14 -26.04 -12.76
N ARG A 2 0.46 -27.08 -11.95
CA ARG A 2 0.51 -26.96 -10.47
C ARG A 2 1.48 -25.89 -9.91
N LYS A 3 2.63 -25.66 -10.56
CA LYS A 3 3.63 -24.67 -10.11
C LYS A 3 3.08 -23.24 -9.99
N PHE A 4 2.23 -22.81 -10.92
CA PHE A 4 1.67 -21.45 -10.90
C PHE A 4 0.55 -21.28 -9.88
N LEU A 5 -0.14 -22.37 -9.51
CA LEU A 5 -1.11 -22.35 -8.42
C LEU A 5 -0.43 -22.06 -7.07
N TYR A 6 0.76 -22.63 -6.84
CA TYR A 6 1.55 -22.33 -5.65
C TYR A 6 1.99 -20.87 -5.63
N LEU A 7 2.45 -20.34 -6.78
CA LEU A 7 2.89 -18.96 -6.88
C LEU A 7 1.74 -17.96 -6.61
N GLU A 8 0.54 -18.24 -7.10
CA GLU A 8 -0.66 -17.45 -6.80
C GLU A 8 -0.98 -17.45 -5.30
N LYS A 9 -0.94 -18.62 -4.65
CA LYS A 9 -1.15 -18.73 -3.20
C LYS A 9 -0.07 -18.01 -2.40
N THR A 10 1.19 -18.08 -2.84
CA THR A 10 2.30 -17.38 -2.19
C THR A 10 2.11 -15.87 -2.26
N ILE A 11 1.78 -15.31 -3.44
CA ILE A 11 1.50 -13.87 -3.57
C ILE A 11 0.32 -13.47 -2.68
N ALA A 12 -0.76 -14.26 -2.71
CA ALA A 12 -1.94 -14.00 -1.91
C ALA A 12 -1.63 -13.97 -0.40
N PHE A 13 -0.81 -14.92 0.07
CA PHE A 13 -0.39 -14.99 1.47
C PHE A 13 0.51 -13.82 1.87
N ILE A 14 1.46 -13.44 1.00
CA ILE A 14 2.29 -12.24 1.20
C ILE A 14 1.41 -11.00 1.34
N GLN A 15 0.37 -10.84 0.51
CA GLN A 15 -0.53 -9.70 0.59
C GLN A 15 -1.33 -9.68 1.89
N LEU A 16 -1.79 -10.83 2.38
CA LEU A 16 -2.50 -10.90 3.65
C LEU A 16 -1.60 -10.48 4.81
N ILE A 17 -0.40 -11.05 4.89
CA ILE A 17 0.58 -10.69 5.93
C ILE A 17 0.90 -9.21 5.85
N LEU A 18 1.19 -8.70 4.65
CA LEU A 18 1.56 -7.31 4.46
C LEU A 18 0.42 -6.36 4.83
N GLY A 19 -0.82 -6.67 4.46
CA GLY A 19 -2.00 -5.88 4.85
C GLY A 19 -2.20 -5.82 6.37
N VAL A 20 -2.06 -6.95 7.07
CA VAL A 20 -2.15 -7.00 8.54
C VAL A 20 -1.01 -6.22 9.19
N ILE A 21 0.23 -6.38 8.71
CA ILE A 21 1.38 -5.62 9.21
C ILE A 21 1.17 -4.13 9.02
N MET A 22 0.71 -3.70 7.84
CA MET A 22 0.45 -2.29 7.55
C MET A 22 -0.57 -1.72 8.53
N ILE A 23 -1.74 -2.35 8.67
CA ILE A 23 -2.78 -1.88 9.60
C ILE A 23 -2.22 -1.80 11.02
N SER A 24 -1.48 -2.82 11.46
CA SER A 24 -0.89 -2.85 12.81
C SER A 24 0.10 -1.72 13.04
N ILE A 25 1.01 -1.47 12.08
CA ILE A 25 1.99 -0.39 12.13
C ILE A 25 1.28 0.96 12.16
N ILE A 26 0.29 1.16 11.29
CA ILE A 26 -0.51 2.39 11.21
C ILE A 26 -1.20 2.66 12.55
N THR A 27 -1.93 1.68 13.09
CA THR A 27 -2.61 1.83 14.38
C THR A 27 -1.61 2.18 15.49
N TYR A 28 -0.43 1.56 15.49
CA TYR A 28 0.63 1.86 16.46
C TYR A 28 1.19 3.27 16.31
N THR A 29 1.57 3.70 15.10
CA THR A 29 2.11 5.06 14.87
C THR A 29 1.09 6.14 15.18
N TYR A 30 -0.18 5.93 14.86
CA TYR A 30 -1.22 6.90 15.21
C TYR A 30 -1.47 6.98 16.70
N ASN A 31 -1.46 5.86 17.42
CA ASN A 31 -1.56 5.88 18.87
C ASN A 31 -0.40 6.69 19.50
N LEU A 32 0.83 6.49 19.00
CA LEU A 32 1.97 7.30 19.43
C LEU A 32 1.80 8.79 19.12
N GLN A 33 1.30 9.15 17.95
CA GLN A 33 1.06 10.55 17.57
C GLN A 33 -0.03 11.20 18.44
N ILE A 34 -1.14 10.50 18.70
CA ILE A 34 -2.20 10.98 19.58
C ILE A 34 -1.66 11.20 21.00
N ASN A 35 -0.93 10.24 21.55
CA ASN A 35 -0.35 10.37 22.90
C ASN A 35 0.64 11.55 22.98
N LYS A 36 1.43 11.79 21.93
CA LYS A 36 2.27 12.99 21.85
C LYS A 36 1.44 14.26 21.79
N MET A 37 0.40 14.32 20.96
CA MET A 37 -0.45 15.52 20.87
C MET A 37 -1.13 15.83 22.22
N LEU A 38 -1.66 14.82 22.91
CA LEU A 38 -2.29 14.99 24.22
C LEU A 38 -1.32 15.42 25.33
N ALA A 39 -0.01 15.18 25.15
CA ALA A 39 1.01 15.65 26.09
C ALA A 39 1.32 17.15 25.93
N TYR A 40 1.02 17.75 24.76
CA TYR A 40 1.38 19.14 24.44
C TYR A 40 0.19 20.06 24.14
N PHE A 41 -0.98 19.52 23.84
CA PHE A 41 -2.19 20.27 23.46
C PHE A 41 -3.41 19.77 24.22
N GLU A 42 -4.32 20.69 24.55
CA GLU A 42 -5.60 20.32 25.13
C GLU A 42 -6.49 19.66 24.07
N PHE A 43 -7.35 18.71 24.49
CA PHE A 43 -8.21 17.94 23.58
C PHE A 43 -9.10 18.82 22.68
N LYS A 44 -9.41 20.04 23.13
CA LYS A 44 -10.23 21.02 22.41
C LYS A 44 -9.52 21.62 21.19
N GLU A 45 -8.19 21.60 21.16
CA GLU A 45 -7.36 22.14 20.08
C GLU A 45 -7.09 21.10 18.98
N ILE A 46 -7.35 19.83 19.28
CA ILE A 46 -7.10 18.70 18.37
C ILE A 46 -8.31 18.49 17.46
N SER A 47 -8.14 18.73 16.16
CA SER A 47 -9.18 18.44 15.17
C SER A 47 -9.22 16.93 14.84
N ILE A 48 -10.16 16.21 15.46
CA ILE A 48 -10.42 14.78 15.22
C ILE A 48 -10.66 14.48 13.73
N ILE A 49 -11.34 15.39 13.03
CA ILE A 49 -11.66 15.24 11.60
C ILE A 49 -10.37 15.15 10.77
N LYS A 50 -9.37 16.01 11.03
CA LYS A 50 -8.08 15.97 10.32
C LYS A 50 -7.32 14.67 10.60
N ILE A 51 -7.38 14.17 11.83
CA ILE A 51 -6.75 12.90 12.21
C ILE A 51 -7.37 11.75 11.42
N ILE A 52 -8.70 11.60 11.42
CA ILE A 52 -9.41 10.54 10.69
C ILE A 52 -9.08 10.60 9.19
N ILE A 53 -9.11 11.80 8.63
CA ILE A 53 -8.81 12.05 7.22
C ILE A 53 -7.39 11.59 6.85
N SER A 54 -6.40 11.80 7.72
CA SER A 54 -5.03 11.35 7.46
C SER A 54 -4.88 9.82 7.57
N ILE A 55 -5.62 9.18 8.48
CA ILE A 55 -5.54 7.75 8.77
C ILE A 55 -6.20 6.92 7.67
N GLN A 56 -7.33 7.40 7.15
CA GLN A 56 -8.23 6.61 6.30
C GLN A 56 -7.51 6.04 5.07
N PHE A 57 -6.59 6.80 4.48
CA PHE A 57 -5.86 6.40 3.28
C PHE A 57 -4.99 5.16 3.52
N ASN A 58 -4.20 5.20 4.59
CA ASN A 58 -3.27 4.13 4.93
C ASN A 58 -4.02 2.86 5.37
N ILE A 59 -5.10 3.00 6.14
CA ILE A 59 -5.96 1.86 6.51
C ILE A 59 -6.62 1.26 5.27
N LEU A 60 -7.14 2.09 4.37
CA LEU A 60 -7.83 1.62 3.16
C LEU A 60 -6.88 0.87 2.23
N LEU A 61 -5.60 1.26 2.16
CA LEU A 61 -4.57 0.49 1.45
C LEU A 61 -4.29 -0.87 2.11
N GLY A 62 -4.16 -0.92 3.45
CA GLY A 62 -3.99 -2.17 4.18
C GLY A 62 -5.17 -3.14 3.98
N LEU A 63 -6.40 -2.62 4.00
CA LEU A 63 -7.61 -3.38 3.68
C LEU A 63 -7.61 -3.86 2.23
N LEU A 64 -7.15 -3.04 1.27
CA LEU A 64 -7.04 -3.43 -0.13
C LEU A 64 -6.10 -4.63 -0.32
N PHE A 65 -4.98 -4.68 0.42
CA PHE A 65 -4.06 -5.83 0.46
C PHE A 65 -4.72 -7.09 1.03
N ILE A 66 -5.51 -6.96 2.09
CA ILE A 66 -6.23 -8.10 2.68
C ILE A 66 -7.29 -8.63 1.70
N ILE A 67 -8.11 -7.74 1.15
CA ILE A 67 -9.17 -8.09 0.21
C ILE A 67 -8.58 -8.72 -1.07
N SER A 68 -7.50 -8.17 -1.61
CA SER A 68 -6.84 -8.72 -2.80
C SER A 68 -6.25 -10.10 -2.53
N GLY A 69 -5.60 -10.30 -1.37
CA GLY A 69 -5.09 -11.60 -0.94
C GLY A 69 -6.19 -12.66 -0.79
N ILE A 70 -7.30 -12.33 -0.11
CA ILE A 70 -8.45 -13.25 0.01
C ILE A 70 -8.99 -13.62 -1.37
N LEU A 71 -9.20 -12.63 -2.24
CA LEU A 71 -9.75 -12.87 -3.57
C LEU A 71 -8.81 -13.68 -4.47
N LEU A 72 -7.49 -13.52 -4.35
CA LEU A 72 -6.51 -14.35 -5.05
C LEU A 72 -6.51 -15.79 -4.52
N LEU A 73 -6.64 -16.02 -3.21
CA LEU A 73 -6.80 -17.38 -2.66
C LEU A 73 -8.05 -18.07 -3.21
N LEU A 74 -9.12 -17.31 -3.41
CA LEU A 74 -10.37 -17.77 -4.03
C LEU A 74 -10.30 -17.80 -5.57
N SER A 75 -9.14 -17.53 -6.17
CA SER A 75 -8.90 -17.45 -7.61
C SER A 75 -9.91 -16.57 -8.37
N LYS A 76 -10.36 -15.48 -7.73
CA LYS A 76 -11.28 -14.51 -8.33
C LYS A 76 -10.50 -13.50 -9.18
N ARG A 77 -11.03 -13.18 -10.37
CA ARG A 77 -10.42 -12.21 -11.30
C ARG A 77 -10.16 -10.84 -10.67
N PHE A 78 -11.09 -10.37 -9.85
CA PHE A 78 -10.94 -9.10 -9.14
C PHE A 78 -9.78 -9.09 -8.15
N GLY A 79 -9.39 -10.26 -7.61
CA GLY A 79 -8.22 -10.37 -6.73
C GLY A 79 -6.93 -9.97 -7.43
N TRP A 80 -6.78 -10.35 -8.71
CA TRP A 80 -5.64 -9.94 -9.52
C TRP A 80 -5.62 -8.42 -9.79
N ILE A 81 -6.78 -7.83 -10.09
CA ILE A 81 -6.92 -6.38 -10.32
C ILE A 81 -6.56 -5.60 -9.05
N PHE A 82 -7.17 -5.95 -7.92
CA PHE A 82 -6.90 -5.29 -6.65
C PHE A 82 -5.46 -5.51 -6.19
N SER A 83 -4.89 -6.67 -6.49
CA SER A 83 -3.49 -6.97 -6.21
C SER A 83 -2.57 -6.02 -6.97
N LEU A 84 -2.71 -5.91 -8.30
CA LEU A 84 -1.93 -4.96 -9.09
C LEU A 84 -2.08 -3.52 -8.60
N ALA A 85 -3.31 -3.10 -8.30
CA ALA A 85 -3.57 -1.76 -7.78
C ALA A 85 -2.88 -1.54 -6.43
N SER A 86 -2.98 -2.48 -5.49
CA SER A 86 -2.37 -2.37 -4.16
C SER A 86 -0.85 -2.24 -4.22
N TRP A 87 -0.17 -3.03 -5.07
CA TRP A 87 1.27 -2.91 -5.28
C TRP A 87 1.66 -1.60 -5.96
N ALA A 88 0.88 -1.12 -6.93
CA ALA A 88 1.14 0.15 -7.59
C ALA A 88 0.99 1.34 -6.61
N VAL A 89 -0.07 1.35 -5.80
CA VAL A 89 -0.27 2.39 -4.77
C VAL A 89 0.85 2.35 -3.72
N LEU A 90 1.32 1.16 -3.34
CA LEU A 90 2.46 1.02 -2.42
C LEU A 90 3.74 1.66 -2.97
N ILE A 91 4.01 1.53 -4.28
CA ILE A 91 5.14 2.21 -4.94
C ILE A 91 4.99 3.72 -4.84
N LEU A 92 3.80 4.25 -5.14
CA LEU A 92 3.54 5.70 -5.08
C LEU A 92 3.76 6.25 -3.66
N LEU A 93 3.30 5.53 -2.63
CA LEU A 93 3.55 5.90 -1.24
C LEU A 93 5.04 5.92 -0.89
N ALA A 94 5.80 4.94 -1.37
CA ALA A 94 7.24 4.88 -1.12
C ALA A 94 7.99 6.04 -1.80
N ILE A 95 7.54 6.47 -2.98
CA ILE A 95 8.09 7.64 -3.68
C ILE A 95 7.76 8.95 -2.94
N ASP A 96 6.53 9.11 -2.46
CA ASP A 96 6.15 10.34 -1.73
C ASP A 96 6.86 10.48 -0.39
N LEU A 97 7.10 9.34 0.29
CA LEU A 97 7.93 9.29 1.48
C LEU A 97 9.34 9.82 1.19
N TYR A 98 9.89 9.51 0.00
CA TYR A 98 11.18 9.99 -0.46
C TYR A 98 11.21 11.52 -0.67
N THR A 99 10.23 12.06 -1.39
CA THR A 99 10.21 13.47 -1.78
C THR A 99 9.98 14.42 -0.61
N TYR A 100 9.18 14.05 0.39
CA TYR A 100 8.89 14.91 1.55
C TYR A 100 10.11 15.13 2.47
N ASN A 101 10.94 14.09 2.63
CA ASN A 101 12.11 14.14 3.51
C ASN A 101 13.31 14.85 2.88
N ASP A 102 13.44 14.82 1.55
CA ASP A 102 14.48 15.58 0.83
C ASP A 102 14.29 17.10 0.97
N VAL A 103 13.05 17.55 1.21
CA VAL A 103 12.73 18.98 1.40
C VAL A 103 12.94 19.44 2.85
N THR A 104 12.94 18.53 3.82
CA THR A 104 12.89 18.89 5.25
C THR A 104 14.12 18.51 6.08
N VAL A 105 15.03 17.65 5.59
CA VAL A 105 16.10 17.10 6.46
C VAL A 105 17.48 17.05 5.78
N THR A 106 18.25 18.14 5.94
CA THR A 106 19.73 18.18 5.87
C THR A 106 20.37 17.70 7.17
N PHE A 107 19.95 16.55 7.71
CA PHE A 107 20.63 15.90 8.85
C PHE A 107 21.25 14.57 8.43
N LEU A 108 22.59 14.55 8.49
CA LEU A 108 23.46 13.44 8.13
C LEU A 108 23.22 12.21 9.03
N ASN A 109 23.04 11.05 8.38
CA ASN A 109 22.98 9.65 8.87
C ASN A 109 21.61 8.94 8.91
N GLU A 110 20.47 9.61 9.10
CA GLU A 110 19.15 8.93 9.03
C GLU A 110 18.60 8.80 7.59
N THR A 111 19.09 9.64 6.68
CA THR A 111 18.69 9.64 5.26
C THR A 111 19.09 8.36 4.53
N LYS A 112 20.23 7.76 4.87
CA LYS A 112 20.68 6.50 4.27
C LYS A 112 19.75 5.34 4.62
N SER A 113 19.37 5.17 5.89
CA SER A 113 18.46 4.09 6.30
C SER A 113 17.10 4.23 5.64
N PHE A 114 16.61 5.46 5.49
CA PHE A 114 15.33 5.74 4.85
C PHE A 114 15.37 5.50 3.33
N PHE A 115 16.44 5.92 2.65
CA PHE A 115 16.68 5.63 1.23
C PHE A 115 16.65 4.12 0.97
N TRP A 116 17.37 3.33 1.78
CA TRP A 116 17.40 1.87 1.65
C TRP A 116 16.03 1.23 1.89
N GLN A 117 15.26 1.73 2.87
CA GLN A 117 13.90 1.25 3.14
C GLN A 117 12.96 1.53 1.97
N ALA A 118 12.86 2.78 1.50
CA ALA A 118 12.00 3.15 0.36
C ALA A 118 12.37 2.36 -0.91
N THR A 119 13.66 2.26 -1.21
CA THR A 119 14.15 1.48 -2.38
C THR A 119 13.79 0.01 -2.28
N SER A 120 13.91 -0.59 -1.08
CA SER A 120 13.55 -2.01 -0.87
C SER A 120 12.05 -2.27 -1.07
N ILE A 121 11.19 -1.36 -0.60
CA ILE A 121 9.74 -1.46 -0.78
C ILE A 121 9.38 -1.36 -2.27
N ILE A 122 9.99 -0.41 -2.99
CA ILE A 122 9.78 -0.24 -4.44
C ILE A 122 10.20 -1.50 -5.19
N LEU A 123 11.37 -2.07 -4.88
CA LEU A 123 11.87 -3.29 -5.53
C LEU A 123 10.94 -4.49 -5.28
N ILE A 124 10.49 -4.69 -4.04
CA ILE A 124 9.56 -5.77 -3.70
C ILE A 124 8.24 -5.58 -4.46
N ALA A 125 7.66 -4.39 -4.43
CA ALA A 125 6.40 -4.10 -5.10
C ALA A 125 6.51 -4.24 -6.63
N PHE A 126 7.61 -3.77 -7.22
CA PHE A 126 7.87 -3.90 -8.65
C PHE A 126 8.02 -5.37 -9.07
N SER A 127 8.75 -6.17 -8.27
CA SER A 127 8.89 -7.61 -8.51
C SER A 127 7.53 -8.32 -8.45
N ALA A 128 6.65 -7.94 -7.52
CA ALA A 128 5.31 -8.49 -7.41
C ALA A 128 4.44 -8.14 -8.64
N ILE A 129 4.53 -6.91 -9.15
CA ILE A 129 3.84 -6.50 -10.39
C ILE A 129 4.32 -7.31 -11.59
N ILE A 130 5.62 -7.56 -11.72
CA ILE A 130 6.18 -8.39 -12.80
C ILE A 130 5.62 -9.81 -12.71
N LEU A 131 5.64 -10.42 -11.52
CA LEU A 131 5.12 -11.77 -11.30
C LEU A 131 3.63 -11.87 -11.66
N LEU A 132 2.84 -10.85 -11.30
CA LEU A 132 1.41 -10.76 -11.63
C LEU A 132 1.16 -10.51 -13.12
N ASN A 133 2.15 -10.00 -13.88
CA ASN A 133 2.05 -9.81 -15.33
C ASN A 133 2.70 -10.95 -16.14
N LEU A 134 3.15 -12.03 -15.49
CA LEU A 134 3.54 -13.24 -16.21
C LEU A 134 2.39 -13.76 -17.06
N LYS A 135 2.74 -14.37 -18.21
CA LYS A 135 1.78 -14.89 -19.20
C LYS A 135 0.65 -15.71 -18.55
N TYR A 136 0.98 -16.56 -17.57
CA TYR A 136 -0.02 -17.35 -16.83
C TYR A 136 -1.13 -16.51 -16.19
N PHE A 137 -0.78 -15.46 -15.44
CA PHE A 137 -1.77 -14.61 -14.78
C PHE A 137 -2.53 -13.78 -15.79
N ARG A 138 -1.86 -13.28 -16.82
CA ARG A 138 -2.51 -12.55 -17.89
C ARG A 138 -3.55 -13.38 -18.61
N ASP A 139 -3.23 -14.60 -19.00
CA ASP A 139 -4.16 -15.48 -19.72
C ASP A 139 -5.34 -15.91 -18.82
N LYS A 140 -5.11 -16.07 -17.50
CA LYS A 140 -6.15 -16.46 -16.53
C LYS A 140 -7.06 -15.30 -16.11
N TYR A 141 -6.51 -14.09 -15.98
CA TYR A 141 -7.16 -12.96 -15.31
C TYR A 141 -7.30 -11.70 -16.15
N ALA A 142 -6.38 -11.44 -17.09
CA ALA A 142 -6.39 -10.19 -17.83
C ALA A 142 -7.45 -10.19 -18.93
N ASN A 143 -8.20 -9.10 -18.97
CA ASN A 143 -9.02 -8.66 -20.11
C ASN A 143 -8.69 -7.18 -20.35
N LYS A 144 -8.96 -6.63 -21.53
CA LYS A 144 -8.75 -5.20 -21.86
C LYS A 144 -9.32 -4.27 -20.79
N LYS A 145 -10.49 -4.60 -20.21
CA LYS A 145 -11.13 -3.81 -19.15
C LYS A 145 -10.42 -3.89 -17.78
N ALA A 146 -9.68 -4.97 -17.50
CA ALA A 146 -9.04 -5.20 -16.20
C ALA A 146 -7.95 -4.16 -15.89
N TYR A 147 -7.18 -3.77 -16.91
CA TYR A 147 -6.19 -2.71 -16.77
C TYR A 147 -6.85 -1.34 -16.54
N ASN A 148 -7.98 -1.05 -17.20
CA ASN A 148 -8.73 0.18 -16.97
C ASN A 148 -9.22 0.28 -15.52
N TYR A 149 -9.71 -0.82 -14.94
CA TYR A 149 -10.09 -0.85 -13.52
C TYR A 149 -8.88 -0.65 -12.60
N THR A 150 -7.74 -1.25 -12.93
CA THR A 150 -6.50 -1.06 -12.16
C THR A 150 -6.09 0.42 -12.17
N ILE A 151 -6.08 1.05 -13.35
CA ILE A 151 -5.78 2.47 -13.52
C ILE A 151 -6.77 3.33 -12.74
N LEU A 152 -8.06 3.02 -12.80
CA LEU A 152 -9.11 3.75 -12.07
C LEU A 152 -8.94 3.66 -10.55
N ILE A 153 -8.57 2.49 -10.03
CA ILE A 153 -8.29 2.34 -8.60
C ILE A 153 -7.05 3.17 -8.25
N VAL A 154 -5.96 3.03 -8.99
CA VAL A 154 -4.73 3.80 -8.71
C VAL A 154 -4.99 5.31 -8.79
N SER A 155 -5.73 5.78 -9.80
CA SER A 155 -6.07 7.20 -9.92
C SER A 155 -6.98 7.69 -8.81
N PHE A 156 -7.92 6.87 -8.33
CA PHE A 156 -8.72 7.20 -7.14
C PHE A 156 -7.83 7.45 -5.92
N PHE A 157 -6.82 6.61 -5.68
CA PHE A 157 -5.86 6.82 -4.58
C PHE A 157 -5.02 8.09 -4.79
N ILE A 158 -4.55 8.35 -6.01
CA ILE A 158 -3.79 9.58 -6.30
C ILE A 158 -4.66 10.83 -6.04
N LEU A 159 -5.88 10.86 -6.56
CA LEU A 159 -6.79 12.00 -6.38
C LEU A 159 -7.16 12.19 -4.92
N ASN A 160 -7.50 11.10 -4.20
CA ASN A 160 -7.80 11.17 -2.77
C ASN A 160 -6.65 11.81 -1.99
N LYS A 161 -5.39 11.50 -2.36
CA LYS A 161 -4.22 12.12 -1.75
C LYS A 161 -4.01 13.58 -2.12
N LEU A 162 -4.31 13.99 -3.36
CA LEU A 162 -4.14 15.38 -3.81
C LEU A 162 -5.15 16.35 -3.19
N PHE A 163 -6.34 15.86 -2.83
CA PHE A 163 -7.41 16.68 -2.26
C PHE A 163 -7.48 16.65 -0.73
N LEU A 164 -6.53 15.99 -0.06
CA LEU A 164 -6.39 15.91 1.40
C LEU A 164 -5.12 16.62 1.86
#